data_AF-F9ZL93-F1
#
_entry.id   AF-F9ZL93-F1
#
_cell.length_a   1.000
_cell.length_b   1.000
_cell.length_c   1.000
_cell.angle_alpha   90.00
_cell.angle_beta   90.00
_cell.angle_gamma   90.00
#
_symmetry.space_group_name_H-M   'P 1'
#
loop_
_entity.id
_entity.type
_entity.pdbx_description
1 polymer ?
#
loop_
_entity_poly.entity_id
_entity_poly.type
_entity_poly.pdbx_seq_one_letter_code
_entity_poly.pdbx_strand_id
1 'polypeptide(L)'
;MTDDIAEPVIVNPTDATEQTELSRPEGKAFKRLIKAEVMRFPVFTQGEILPLKYRIRDDMREVLCRTYGKDKKAVINAVIDKLLKDYCSQVKRPDYALAAVLKQRRFDLHAKPVQKISEKDMTAFVAALRYHERLQREALERKAAKERKRLAHEQRLLEQEQARRAKRTAKRKRQRAKAAQAIKNYEVVP
;
A
#
# COMPACT_ATOMS: atom_id res chain seq x y z
N MET A 1 -64.42 30.16 -13.72
CA MET A 1 -63.04 29.86 -13.30
C MET A 1 -62.90 28.36 -13.44
N THR A 2 -62.35 27.93 -14.57
CA THR A 2 -62.20 26.54 -14.99
C THR A 2 -60.83 26.02 -14.58
N ASP A 3 -60.82 24.73 -14.23
CA ASP A 3 -59.75 23.73 -14.29
C ASP A 3 -58.41 24.00 -13.62
N ASP A 4 -58.01 23.10 -12.71
CA ASP A 4 -56.77 22.37 -12.96
C ASP A 4 -56.73 21.07 -12.14
N ILE A 5 -56.89 19.96 -12.86
CA ILE A 5 -56.69 18.60 -12.38
C ILE A 5 -55.18 18.36 -12.46
N ALA A 6 -54.53 18.18 -11.31
CA ALA A 6 -53.13 17.81 -11.26
C ALA A 6 -52.94 16.39 -11.83
N GLU A 7 -52.31 16.31 -13.02
CA GLU A 7 -51.87 15.05 -13.62
C GLU A 7 -50.75 14.39 -12.79
N PRO A 8 -50.72 13.05 -12.67
CA PRO A 8 -49.64 12.33 -12.02
C PRO A 8 -48.38 12.30 -12.92
N VAL A 9 -47.26 12.76 -12.35
CA VAL A 9 -45.93 12.68 -12.95
C VAL A 9 -45.54 11.21 -13.14
N ILE A 10 -45.53 10.77 -14.40
CA ILE A 10 -44.97 9.48 -14.83
C ILE A 10 -43.45 9.56 -14.72
N VAL A 11 -42.89 8.96 -13.67
CA VAL A 11 -41.45 8.76 -13.53
C VAL A 11 -41.05 7.57 -14.41
N ASN A 12 -40.36 7.84 -15.52
CA ASN A 12 -39.77 6.81 -16.38
C ASN A 12 -38.81 5.92 -15.56
N PRO A 13 -39.02 4.58 -15.53
CA PRO A 13 -38.10 3.67 -14.87
C PRO A 13 -37.09 3.12 -15.89
N THR A 14 -36.05 3.90 -16.21
CA THR A 14 -35.06 3.41 -17.20
C THR A 14 -33.59 3.75 -16.91
N ASP A 15 -33.23 3.96 -15.64
CA ASP A 15 -31.82 4.19 -15.25
C ASP A 15 -31.31 3.30 -14.10
N ALA A 16 -32.03 2.23 -13.75
CA ALA A 16 -31.67 1.35 -12.64
C ALA A 16 -31.11 -0.03 -13.05
N THR A 17 -30.94 -0.31 -14.34
CA THR A 17 -30.66 -1.68 -14.81
C THR A 17 -29.18 -2.01 -15.00
N GLU A 18 -28.28 -1.03 -15.12
CA GLU A 18 -26.86 -1.35 -15.41
C GLU A 18 -25.98 -1.64 -14.19
N GLN A 19 -26.43 -1.32 -12.96
CA GLN A 19 -25.64 -1.57 -11.75
C GLN A 19 -25.94 -2.91 -11.07
N THR A 20 -27.08 -3.54 -11.40
CA THR A 20 -27.57 -4.71 -10.64
C THR A 20 -27.08 -6.05 -11.20
N GLU A 21 -26.72 -6.15 -12.48
CA GLU A 21 -26.33 -7.44 -13.10
C GLU A 21 -24.90 -7.92 -12.75
N LEU A 22 -24.05 -7.07 -12.19
CA LEU A 22 -22.66 -7.40 -11.83
C LEU A 22 -22.50 -8.17 -10.51
N SER A 23 -23.61 -8.50 -9.86
CA SER A 23 -23.69 -9.25 -8.61
C SER A 23 -23.82 -10.78 -8.80
N ARG A 24 -23.99 -11.27 -10.04
CA ARG A 24 -24.06 -12.70 -10.34
C ARG A 24 -22.67 -13.38 -10.23
N PRO A 25 -22.58 -14.63 -9.73
CA PRO A 25 -21.31 -15.37 -9.58
C PRO A 25 -20.53 -15.47 -10.90
N GLU A 26 -21.23 -15.51 -12.03
CA GLU A 26 -20.69 -15.53 -13.39
C GLU A 26 -19.85 -14.28 -13.72
N GLY A 27 -20.28 -13.10 -13.29
CA GLY A 27 -19.54 -11.85 -13.52
C GLY A 27 -18.21 -11.80 -12.75
N LYS A 28 -18.15 -12.39 -11.56
CA LYS A 28 -16.90 -12.51 -10.79
C LYS A 28 -15.97 -13.56 -11.38
N ALA A 29 -16.49 -14.72 -11.80
CA ALA A 29 -15.72 -15.75 -12.47
C ALA A 29 -15.10 -15.23 -13.78
N PHE A 30 -15.90 -14.54 -14.59
CA PHE A 30 -15.43 -13.95 -15.85
C PHE A 30 -14.36 -12.87 -15.63
N LYS A 31 -14.53 -11.98 -14.65
CA LYS A 31 -13.48 -10.99 -14.30
C LYS A 31 -12.16 -11.68 -13.91
N ARG A 32 -12.21 -12.79 -13.18
CA ARG A 32 -11.02 -13.57 -12.81
C ARG A 32 -10.38 -14.22 -14.04
N LEU A 33 -11.19 -14.78 -14.94
CA LEU A 33 -10.72 -15.34 -16.20
C LEU A 33 -9.99 -14.28 -17.03
N ILE A 34 -10.62 -13.13 -17.29
CA ILE A 34 -10.01 -12.04 -18.06
C ILE A 34 -8.74 -11.53 -17.39
N LYS A 35 -8.71 -11.43 -16.05
CA LYS A 35 -7.49 -11.07 -15.34
C LYS A 35 -6.37 -12.07 -15.59
N ALA A 36 -6.66 -13.37 -15.56
CA ALA A 36 -5.68 -14.42 -15.84
C ALA A 36 -5.17 -14.33 -17.28
N GLU A 37 -6.06 -14.08 -18.26
CA GLU A 37 -5.66 -13.89 -19.66
C GLU A 37 -4.78 -12.66 -19.87
N VAL A 38 -5.12 -11.51 -19.26
CA VAL A 38 -4.27 -10.32 -19.36
C VAL A 38 -2.88 -10.62 -18.81
N MET A 39 -2.77 -11.33 -17.68
CA MET A 39 -1.49 -11.68 -17.08
C MET A 39 -0.68 -12.70 -17.90
N ARG A 40 -1.27 -13.36 -18.90
CA ARG A 40 -0.56 -14.26 -19.82
C ARG A 40 0.12 -13.54 -20.98
N PHE A 41 -0.17 -12.26 -21.23
CA PHE A 41 0.53 -11.53 -22.28
C PHE A 41 2.05 -11.54 -22.00
N PRO A 42 2.89 -11.79 -23.03
CA PRO A 42 4.35 -11.83 -22.88
C PRO A 42 4.92 -10.64 -22.10
N VAL A 43 4.40 -9.44 -22.30
CA VAL A 43 4.84 -8.23 -21.60
C VAL A 43 4.76 -8.30 -20.06
N PHE A 44 3.96 -9.21 -19.50
CA PHE A 44 3.80 -9.42 -18.07
C PHE A 44 4.49 -10.68 -17.53
N THR A 45 5.02 -11.54 -18.40
CA THR A 45 5.55 -12.86 -18.02
C THR A 45 7.07 -12.98 -18.13
N GLN A 46 7.78 -11.98 -18.64
CA GLN A 46 9.25 -11.98 -18.83
C GLN A 46 10.09 -12.03 -17.53
N GLY A 47 9.48 -12.16 -16.35
CA GLY A 47 10.20 -12.15 -15.06
C GLY A 47 10.70 -10.77 -14.62
N GLU A 48 10.62 -9.76 -15.49
CA GLU A 48 10.96 -8.37 -15.22
C GLU A 48 9.79 -7.43 -15.55
N ILE A 49 9.85 -6.21 -15.03
CA ILE A 49 8.86 -5.18 -15.35
C ILE A 49 9.25 -4.50 -16.66
N LEU A 50 8.30 -4.43 -17.59
CA LEU A 50 8.49 -3.80 -18.89
C LEU A 50 7.69 -2.49 -18.99
N PRO A 51 8.32 -1.38 -19.38
CA PRO A 51 7.62 -0.13 -19.66
C PRO A 51 6.69 -0.33 -20.85
N LEU A 52 5.41 0.00 -20.69
CA LEU A 52 4.40 -0.36 -21.69
C LEU A 52 4.33 0.65 -22.83
N LYS A 53 4.02 0.17 -24.04
CA LYS A 53 3.66 1.00 -25.22
C LYS A 53 2.48 1.92 -24.89
N TYR A 54 2.44 3.11 -25.49
CA TYR A 54 1.24 3.95 -25.39
C TYR A 54 0.04 3.23 -25.98
N ARG A 55 -1.12 3.43 -25.34
CA ARG A 55 -2.40 2.80 -25.74
C ARG A 55 -2.37 1.27 -25.76
N ILE A 56 -1.48 0.63 -25.00
CA ILE A 56 -1.45 -0.84 -24.87
C ILE A 56 -2.79 -1.43 -24.41
N ARG A 57 -3.60 -0.64 -23.69
CA ARG A 57 -4.98 -0.97 -23.33
C ARG A 57 -5.83 -1.34 -24.55
N ASP A 58 -5.72 -0.56 -25.62
CA ASP A 58 -6.50 -0.77 -26.84
C ASP A 58 -6.08 -2.08 -27.52
N ASP A 59 -4.77 -2.35 -27.56
CA ASP A 59 -4.21 -3.61 -28.06
C ASP A 59 -4.76 -4.81 -27.25
N MET A 60 -4.76 -4.73 -25.90
CA MET A 60 -5.32 -5.80 -25.04
C MET A 60 -6.81 -6.00 -25.27
N ARG A 61 -7.56 -4.89 -25.35
CA ARG A 61 -8.99 -4.90 -25.57
C ARG A 61 -9.33 -5.57 -26.90
N GLU A 62 -8.59 -5.26 -27.95
CA GLU A 62 -8.83 -5.85 -29.27
C GLU A 62 -8.69 -7.38 -29.24
N VAL A 63 -7.60 -7.89 -28.66
CA VAL A 63 -7.35 -9.34 -28.54
C VAL A 63 -8.44 -10.02 -27.72
N LEU A 64 -8.79 -9.46 -26.56
CA LEU A 64 -9.76 -10.07 -25.65
C LEU A 64 -11.19 -9.97 -26.20
N CYS A 65 -11.60 -8.86 -26.80
CA CYS A 65 -12.92 -8.74 -27.42
C CYS A 65 -13.07 -9.62 -28.66
N ARG A 66 -11.98 -9.89 -29.41
CA ARG A 66 -12.01 -10.87 -30.51
C ARG A 66 -12.24 -12.29 -30.00
N THR A 67 -11.73 -12.62 -28.81
CA THR A 67 -11.84 -13.96 -28.22
C THR A 67 -13.17 -14.19 -27.49
N TYR A 68 -13.62 -13.18 -26.73
CA TYR A 68 -14.75 -13.32 -25.79
C TYR A 68 -16.03 -12.60 -26.23
N GLY A 69 -16.00 -11.89 -27.36
CA GLY A 69 -17.14 -11.12 -27.85
C GLY A 69 -17.11 -9.64 -27.43
N LYS A 70 -17.78 -8.80 -28.24
CA LYS A 70 -17.86 -7.35 -28.02
C LYS A 70 -18.85 -6.96 -26.93
N ASP A 71 -19.81 -7.82 -26.62
CA ASP A 71 -20.79 -7.65 -25.53
C ASP A 71 -20.12 -7.57 -24.15
N LYS A 72 -18.97 -8.25 -23.98
CA LYS A 72 -18.19 -8.23 -22.72
C LYS A 72 -17.19 -7.07 -22.62
N LYS A 73 -17.18 -6.13 -23.57
CA LYS A 73 -16.20 -5.03 -23.66
C LYS A 73 -16.09 -4.20 -22.38
N ALA A 74 -17.21 -3.87 -21.73
CA ALA A 74 -17.22 -3.06 -20.52
C ALA A 74 -16.47 -3.74 -19.37
N VAL A 75 -16.71 -5.04 -19.19
CA VAL A 75 -16.04 -5.83 -18.15
C VAL A 75 -14.55 -6.00 -18.47
N ILE A 76 -14.20 -6.28 -19.72
CA ILE A 76 -12.81 -6.39 -20.19
C ILE A 76 -12.05 -5.09 -19.91
N ASN A 77 -12.60 -3.94 -20.30
CA ASN A 77 -12.00 -2.63 -20.04
C ASN A 77 -11.78 -2.38 -18.56
N ALA A 78 -12.79 -2.66 -17.72
CA ALA A 78 -12.67 -2.45 -16.28
C ALA A 78 -11.54 -3.31 -15.66
N VAL A 79 -11.35 -4.54 -16.14
CA VAL A 79 -10.25 -5.41 -15.69
C VAL A 79 -8.90 -4.89 -16.15
N ILE A 80 -8.77 -4.52 -17.43
CA ILE A 80 -7.53 -3.98 -18.00
C ILE A 80 -7.14 -2.67 -17.28
N ASP A 81 -8.08 -1.74 -17.11
CA ASP A 81 -7.80 -0.43 -16.50
C ASP A 81 -7.31 -0.57 -15.06
N LYS A 82 -7.95 -1.45 -14.28
CA LYS A 82 -7.52 -1.74 -12.91
C LYS A 82 -6.11 -2.33 -12.91
N LEU A 83 -5.84 -3.30 -13.77
CA LEU A 83 -4.55 -3.98 -13.84
C LEU A 83 -3.43 -3.03 -14.27
N LEU A 84 -3.65 -2.24 -15.33
CA LEU A 84 -2.69 -1.25 -15.81
C LEU A 84 -2.43 -0.16 -14.76
N LYS A 85 -3.48 0.31 -14.05
CA LYS A 85 -3.33 1.29 -12.98
C LYS A 85 -2.45 0.77 -11.85
N ASP A 86 -2.64 -0.49 -11.44
CA ASP A 86 -1.81 -1.10 -10.41
C ASP A 86 -0.39 -1.42 -10.90
N TYR A 87 -0.24 -1.88 -12.15
CA TYR A 87 1.05 -2.24 -12.74
C TYR A 87 1.96 -1.02 -12.96
N CYS A 88 1.40 0.07 -13.50
CA CYS A 88 2.11 1.32 -13.80
C CYS A 88 2.17 2.29 -12.60
N SER A 89 1.64 1.90 -11.44
CA SER A 89 1.59 2.78 -10.27
C SER A 89 2.99 3.06 -9.75
N GLN A 90 3.47 4.30 -9.88
CA GLN A 90 4.76 4.72 -9.33
C GLN A 90 4.78 4.74 -7.79
N VAL A 91 3.62 4.85 -7.15
CA VAL A 91 3.48 4.85 -5.69
C VAL A 91 3.54 3.42 -5.14
N LYS A 92 2.84 2.47 -5.76
CA LYS A 92 2.81 1.07 -5.30
C LYS A 92 3.97 0.24 -5.85
N ARG A 93 4.47 0.58 -7.04
CA ARG A 93 5.51 -0.14 -7.78
C ARG A 93 6.53 0.86 -8.34
N PRO A 94 7.43 1.40 -7.50
CA PRO A 94 8.51 2.26 -7.97
C PRO A 94 9.39 1.56 -9.03
N ASP A 95 9.47 0.23 -8.97
CA ASP A 95 10.16 -0.63 -9.94
C ASP A 95 9.73 -0.39 -11.40
N TYR A 96 8.48 0.04 -11.64
CA TYR A 96 8.04 0.40 -13.00
C TYR A 96 8.76 1.65 -13.53
N ALA A 97 8.89 2.68 -12.68
CA ALA A 97 9.65 3.88 -13.02
C ALA A 97 11.14 3.55 -13.19
N LEU A 98 11.68 2.66 -12.35
CA LEU A 98 13.06 2.19 -12.47
C LEU A 98 13.29 1.44 -13.80
N ALA A 99 12.41 0.50 -14.14
CA ALA A 99 12.46 -0.23 -15.41
C ALA A 99 12.38 0.72 -16.61
N ALA A 100 11.56 1.77 -16.52
CA ALA A 100 11.48 2.81 -17.55
C ALA A 100 12.82 3.53 -17.73
N VAL A 101 13.46 3.95 -16.63
CA VAL A 101 14.77 4.62 -16.69
C VAL A 101 15.87 3.70 -17.23
N LEU A 102 15.90 2.44 -16.78
CA LEU A 102 16.94 1.49 -17.18
C LEU A 102 16.81 1.05 -18.65
N LYS A 103 15.59 0.72 -19.10
CA LYS A 103 15.37 0.19 -20.46
C LYS A 103 15.28 1.28 -21.52
N GLN A 104 14.84 2.49 -21.14
CA GLN A 104 14.66 3.65 -22.03
C GLN A 104 13.76 3.40 -23.27
N ARG A 105 13.06 2.26 -23.31
CA ARG A 105 12.19 1.81 -24.39
C ARG A 105 10.89 1.27 -23.82
N ARG A 106 9.84 1.36 -24.62
CA ARG A 106 8.51 0.83 -24.38
C ARG A 106 8.30 -0.45 -25.17
N PHE A 107 7.50 -1.36 -24.62
CA PHE A 107 7.26 -2.69 -25.13
C PHE A 107 5.78 -2.91 -25.45
N ASP A 108 5.49 -3.60 -26.55
CA ASP A 108 4.15 -4.03 -26.90
C ASP A 108 3.70 -5.27 -26.10
N LEU A 109 2.50 -5.79 -26.40
CA LEU A 109 1.96 -6.99 -25.74
C LEU A 109 2.86 -8.22 -25.88
N HIS A 110 3.63 -8.30 -26.95
CA HIS A 110 4.51 -9.41 -27.25
C HIS A 110 5.92 -9.21 -26.69
N ALA A 111 6.10 -8.22 -25.80
CA ALA A 111 7.39 -7.85 -25.22
C ALA A 111 8.42 -7.42 -26.28
N LYS A 112 7.99 -6.93 -27.45
CA LYS A 112 8.88 -6.38 -28.46
C LYS A 112 9.07 -4.88 -28.22
N PRO A 113 10.30 -4.35 -28.33
CA PRO A 113 10.56 -2.93 -28.17
C PRO A 113 9.98 -2.14 -29.33
N VAL A 114 9.24 -1.06 -29.05
CA VAL A 114 8.55 -0.26 -30.08
C VAL A 114 9.01 1.20 -30.08
N GLN A 115 8.86 1.89 -28.96
CA GLN A 115 9.08 3.34 -28.88
C GLN A 115 10.15 3.66 -27.84
N LYS A 116 10.98 4.66 -28.11
CA LYS A 116 11.82 5.25 -27.05
C LYS A 116 10.93 6.00 -26.05
N ILE A 117 11.35 6.00 -24.79
CA ILE A 117 10.69 6.84 -23.78
C ILE A 117 11.05 8.28 -24.08
N SER A 118 10.06 9.17 -24.08
CA SER A 118 10.28 10.59 -24.31
C SER A 118 11.07 11.22 -23.16
N GLU A 119 11.82 12.29 -23.43
CA GLU A 119 12.57 13.01 -22.41
C GLU A 119 11.66 13.55 -21.29
N LYS A 120 10.46 14.00 -21.66
CA LYS A 120 9.43 14.45 -20.71
C LYS A 120 9.03 13.32 -19.75
N ASP A 121 8.76 12.13 -20.27
CA ASP A 121 8.38 11.00 -19.45
C ASP A 121 9.55 10.48 -18.61
N MET A 122 10.76 10.46 -19.19
CA MET A 122 11.99 10.11 -18.47
C MET A 122 12.19 11.01 -17.24
N THR A 123 12.02 12.33 -17.42
CA THR A 123 12.09 13.31 -16.33
C THR A 123 11.06 13.02 -15.25
N ALA A 124 9.82 12.69 -15.64
CA ALA A 124 8.76 12.32 -14.70
C ALA A 124 9.07 11.03 -13.94
N PHE A 125 9.63 10.01 -14.59
CA PHE A 125 10.04 8.76 -13.93
C PHE A 125 11.17 8.99 -12.92
N VAL A 126 12.19 9.77 -13.28
CA VAL A 126 13.29 10.11 -12.36
C VAL A 126 12.78 10.90 -11.16
N ALA A 127 11.90 11.87 -11.37
CA ALA A 127 11.29 12.64 -10.27
C ALA A 127 10.49 11.74 -9.33
N ALA A 128 9.71 10.79 -9.87
CA ALA A 128 8.95 9.83 -9.08
C ALA A 128 9.85 8.92 -8.23
N LEU A 129 10.97 8.45 -8.77
CA LEU A 129 11.94 7.64 -8.02
C LEU A 129 12.55 8.44 -6.87
N ARG A 130 12.99 9.67 -7.11
CA ARG A 130 13.53 10.56 -6.06
C ARG A 130 12.51 10.84 -4.96
N TYR A 131 11.25 11.06 -5.35
CA TYR A 131 10.17 11.25 -4.37
C TYR A 131 9.95 10.00 -3.51
N HIS A 132 10.00 8.81 -4.12
CA HIS A 132 9.86 7.55 -3.39
C HIS A 132 11.01 7.31 -2.41
N GLU A 133 12.27 7.56 -2.82
CA GLU A 133 13.42 7.49 -1.92
C GLU A 133 13.27 8.43 -0.72
N ARG A 134 12.78 9.65 -0.93
CA ARG A 134 12.49 10.59 0.14
C ARG A 134 11.45 10.02 1.11
N LEU A 135 10.33 9.47 0.62
CA LEU A 135 9.31 8.84 1.46
C LEU A 135 9.86 7.69 2.29
N GLN A 136 10.74 6.86 1.71
CA GLN A 136 11.40 5.78 2.44
C GLN A 136 12.28 6.29 3.57
N ARG A 137 13.07 7.34 3.33
CA ARG A 137 13.91 7.97 4.35
C ARG A 137 13.07 8.55 5.50
N GLU A 138 12.04 9.31 5.17
CA GLU A 138 11.12 9.87 6.17
C GLU A 138 10.44 8.77 7.01
N ALA A 139 10.04 7.66 6.38
CA ALA A 139 9.46 6.52 7.09
C ALA A 139 10.46 5.84 8.05
N LEU A 140 11.72 5.66 7.62
CA LEU A 140 12.79 5.11 8.45
C LEU A 140 13.11 6.04 9.63
N GLU A 141 13.21 7.34 9.40
CA GLU A 141 13.44 8.33 10.46
C GLU A 141 12.30 8.33 11.49
N ARG A 142 11.05 8.28 11.03
CA ARG A 142 9.88 8.17 11.93
C ARG A 142 9.93 6.89 12.77
N LYS A 143 10.34 5.76 12.17
CA LYS A 143 10.48 4.47 12.88
C LYS A 143 11.60 4.57 13.93
N ALA A 144 12.76 5.09 13.56
CA ALA A 144 13.90 5.29 14.46
C ALA A 144 13.56 6.25 15.62
N ALA A 145 12.83 7.34 15.35
CA ALA A 145 12.40 8.28 16.38
C ALA A 145 11.44 7.63 17.39
N LYS A 146 10.51 6.79 16.94
CA LYS A 146 9.62 6.02 17.83
C LYS A 146 10.41 5.03 18.70
N GLU A 147 11.37 4.34 18.11
CA GLU A 147 12.22 3.38 18.83
C GLU A 147 13.10 4.06 19.88
N ARG A 148 13.73 5.20 19.54
CA ARG A 148 14.48 6.01 20.51
C ARG A 148 13.62 6.44 21.71
N LYS A 149 12.38 6.89 21.45
CA LYS A 149 11.44 7.25 22.54
C LYS A 149 11.09 6.05 23.41
N ARG A 150 10.87 4.87 22.81
CA ARG A 150 10.61 3.63 23.53
C ARG A 150 11.79 3.24 24.42
N LEU A 151 13.00 3.22 23.88
CA LEU A 151 14.22 2.90 24.63
C LEU A 151 14.47 3.88 25.78
N ALA A 152 14.30 5.18 25.53
CA ALA A 152 14.43 6.20 26.58
C ALA A 152 13.40 6.02 27.70
N HIS A 153 12.17 5.66 27.36
CA HIS A 153 11.13 5.36 28.36
C HIS A 153 11.48 4.11 29.19
N GLU A 154 11.96 3.05 28.55
CA GLU A 154 12.38 1.82 29.22
C GLU A 154 13.57 2.04 30.16
N GLN A 155 14.58 2.82 29.73
CA GLN A 155 15.70 3.21 30.58
C GLN A 155 15.24 3.98 31.81
N ARG A 156 14.32 4.94 31.66
CA ARG A 156 13.74 5.68 32.81
C ARG A 156 13.03 4.76 33.79
N LEU A 157 12.32 3.73 33.32
CA LEU A 157 11.68 2.76 34.20
C LEU A 157 12.71 1.92 34.98
N LEU A 158 13.78 1.47 34.31
CA LEU A 158 14.87 0.73 34.95
C LEU A 158 15.59 1.58 36.00
N GLU A 159 15.90 2.84 35.69
CA GLU A 159 16.51 3.78 36.65
C GLU A 159 15.62 4.00 37.88
N GLN A 160 14.31 4.19 37.68
CA GLN A 160 13.36 4.33 38.78
C GLN A 160 13.29 3.07 39.65
N GLU A 161 13.30 1.89 39.04
CA GLU A 161 13.31 0.63 39.77
C GLU A 161 14.60 0.44 40.57
N GLN A 162 15.75 0.71 39.96
CA GLN A 162 17.06 0.67 40.63
C GLN A 162 17.11 1.64 41.81
N ALA A 163 16.63 2.88 41.63
CA ALA A 163 16.53 3.87 42.71
C ALA A 163 15.61 3.39 43.85
N ARG A 164 14.47 2.77 43.53
CA ARG A 164 13.57 2.19 44.55
C ARG A 164 14.24 1.04 45.30
N ARG A 165 14.94 0.14 44.60
CA ARG A 165 15.71 -0.97 45.20
C ARG A 165 16.84 -0.44 46.10
N ALA A 166 17.59 0.57 45.65
CA ALA A 166 18.64 1.22 46.42
C ALA A 166 18.11 1.88 47.71
N LYS A 167 16.96 2.58 47.64
CA LYS A 167 16.31 3.15 48.83
C LYS A 167 15.90 2.07 49.85
N ARG A 168 15.33 0.96 49.38
CA ARG A 168 14.93 -0.18 50.24
C ARG A 168 16.14 -0.83 50.91
N THR A 169 17.22 -1.06 50.18
CA THR A 169 18.46 -1.66 50.73
C THR A 169 19.14 -0.72 51.73
N ALA A 170 19.23 0.58 51.44
CA ALA A 170 19.76 1.57 52.37
C ALA A 170 18.95 1.63 53.68
N LYS A 171 17.61 1.61 53.60
CA LYS A 171 16.74 1.56 54.80
C LYS A 171 16.99 0.31 55.64
N ARG A 172 17.05 -0.87 55.01
CA ARG A 172 17.36 -2.14 55.70
C ARG A 172 18.75 -2.11 56.36
N LYS A 173 19.76 -1.56 55.69
CA LYS A 173 21.12 -1.41 56.25
C LYS A 173 21.13 -0.53 57.50
N ARG A 174 20.43 0.61 57.47
CA ARG A 174 20.28 1.50 58.64
C ARG A 174 19.55 0.82 59.80
N GLN A 175 18.49 0.07 59.51
CA GLN A 175 17.76 -0.68 60.55
C GLN A 175 18.64 -1.75 61.21
N ARG A 176 19.41 -2.51 60.41
CA ARG A 176 20.37 -3.49 60.94
C ARG A 176 21.46 -2.85 61.80
N ALA A 177 22.01 -1.71 61.37
CA ALA A 177 22.99 -0.97 62.14
C ALA A 177 22.43 -0.49 63.50
N LYS A 178 21.21 0.06 63.52
CA LYS A 178 20.53 0.45 64.76
C LYS A 178 20.29 -0.75 65.68
N ALA A 179 19.84 -1.88 65.15
CA ALA A 179 19.62 -3.10 65.93
C ALA A 179 20.95 -3.62 66.54
N ALA A 180 22.03 -3.68 65.74
CA ALA A 180 23.34 -4.09 66.23
C ALA A 180 23.89 -3.16 67.32
N GLN A 181 23.65 -1.86 67.21
CA GLN A 181 24.05 -0.87 68.21
C GLN A 181 23.23 -0.99 69.50
N ALA A 182 21.93 -1.28 69.39
CA ALA A 182 21.07 -1.56 70.55
C ALA A 182 21.49 -2.83 71.29
N ILE A 183 21.86 -3.90 70.57
CA ILE A 183 22.38 -5.15 71.15
C ILE A 183 23.68 -4.88 71.92
N LYS A 184 24.64 -4.16 71.32
CA LYS A 184 25.89 -3.78 72.01
C LYS A 184 25.65 -2.96 73.28
N ASN A 185 24.65 -2.10 73.31
CA ASN A 185 24.34 -1.31 74.50
C ASN A 185 23.71 -2.15 75.63
N TYR A 186 23.01 -3.24 75.30
CA TYR A 186 22.46 -4.18 76.28
C TYR A 186 23.51 -5.13 76.85
N GLU A 187 24.54 -5.51 76.09
CA GLU A 187 25.66 -6.33 76.57
C GLU A 187 26.64 -5.57 77.52
N VAL A 188 26.48 -4.25 77.67
CA VAL A 188 27.36 -3.38 78.48
C VAL A 188 26.74 -3.00 79.84
N VAL A 189 25.55 -3.52 80.18
CA VAL A 189 24.96 -3.36 81.52
C VAL A 189 24.96 -4.74 82.22
N PRO A 190 25.78 -4.95 83.27
CA PRO A 190 25.69 -6.14 84.13
C PRO A 190 24.40 -6.18 84.96
#